data_AF-M7Z7F6-F1
#
_entry.id   AF-M7Z7F6-F1
#
_cell.length_a   1.000
_cell.length_b   1.000
_cell.length_c   1.000
_cell.angle_alpha   90.00
_cell.angle_beta   90.00
_cell.angle_gamma   90.00
#
_symmetry.space_group_name_H-M   'P 1'
#
loop_
_entity.id
_entity.type
_entity.pdbx_description
1 polymer ?
#
loop_
_entity_poly.entity_id
_entity_poly.type
_entity_poly.pdbx_seq_one_letter_code
_entity_poly.pdbx_strand_id
1 'polypeptide(L)'
;MPGHVCPRLFYLEAADYIDEDDIAAELGDLAAPAVAEVRTVQVEKRSNEVVNRLNKTKVERTPDLKAEREAVSAAEKAERKLQLRDKKRKEEMERLEKEKQAEIRSYKGLMVQDKMTSNKQVASGSKTLQELEEDFM
;
A
#
# COMPACT_ATOMS: atom_id res chain seq x y z
N MET A 1 75.28 -3.18 56.87
CA MET A 1 75.48 -2.83 55.45
C MET A 1 75.84 -4.11 54.69
N PRO A 2 75.37 -4.38 53.47
CA PRO A 2 74.34 -3.73 52.61
C PRO A 2 73.07 -4.63 52.52
N GLY A 3 71.85 -4.14 52.38
CA GLY A 3 71.31 -3.47 51.18
C GLY A 3 71.01 -4.52 50.09
N HIS A 4 69.74 -4.66 49.66
CA HIS A 4 69.31 -4.78 48.25
C HIS A 4 67.81 -5.21 48.14
N VAL A 5 66.96 -4.21 47.93
CA VAL A 5 65.84 -4.07 46.97
C VAL A 5 64.80 -5.21 46.83
N CYS A 6 63.53 -4.89 47.16
CA CYS A 6 62.33 -5.63 46.73
C CYS A 6 62.17 -5.64 45.20
N PRO A 7 61.65 -6.73 44.62
CA PRO A 7 60.72 -6.64 43.51
C PRO A 7 59.34 -7.10 43.97
N ARG A 8 58.55 -6.12 44.40
CA ARG A 8 57.13 -6.05 44.08
C ARG A 8 57.02 -6.31 42.57
N LEU A 9 56.40 -7.42 42.17
CA LEU A 9 55.78 -7.71 40.85
C LEU A 9 55.84 -9.23 40.56
N PHE A 10 54.89 -9.97 41.12
CA PHE A 10 54.44 -11.25 40.56
C PHE A 10 52.91 -11.30 40.75
N TYR A 11 52.21 -10.39 40.09
CA TYR A 11 50.80 -10.55 39.79
C TYR A 11 50.66 -10.45 38.28
N LEU A 12 50.76 -11.62 37.65
CA LEU A 12 50.21 -11.87 36.33
C LEU A 12 49.25 -13.06 36.52
N GLU A 13 48.19 -12.82 37.29
CA GLU A 13 46.96 -13.57 37.09
C GLU A 13 46.45 -13.20 35.70
N ALA A 14 46.22 -14.22 34.89
CA ALA A 14 45.58 -14.13 33.60
C ALA A 14 44.23 -13.40 33.77
N ALA A 15 44.22 -12.10 33.51
CA ALA A 15 42.99 -11.34 33.42
C ALA A 15 42.39 -11.63 32.04
N ASP A 16 41.45 -12.57 32.03
CA ASP A 16 40.37 -12.78 31.06
C ASP A 16 40.39 -11.80 29.87
N TYR A 17 41.19 -12.14 28.86
CA TYR A 17 41.02 -11.63 27.51
C TYR A 17 39.79 -12.37 26.97
N ILE A 18 38.68 -11.65 26.74
CA ILE A 18 37.54 -12.21 26.02
C ILE A 18 37.98 -12.25 24.56
N ASP A 19 38.30 -13.44 24.04
CA ASP A 19 38.56 -13.62 22.62
C ASP A 19 37.30 -13.23 21.84
N GLU A 20 37.46 -12.34 20.85
CA GLU A 20 36.39 -11.76 20.02
C GLU A 20 35.54 -12.83 19.28
N ASP A 21 35.99 -14.09 19.29
CA ASP A 21 35.37 -15.23 18.62
C ASP A 21 34.11 -15.77 19.35
N ASP A 22 33.98 -15.57 20.67
CA ASP A 22 32.85 -16.12 21.44
C ASP A 22 31.54 -15.33 21.24
N ILE A 23 31.61 -14.05 20.85
CA ILE A 23 30.43 -13.22 20.55
C ILE A 23 29.82 -13.59 19.19
N ALA A 24 30.60 -14.14 18.27
CA ALA A 24 30.16 -14.49 16.92
C ALA A 24 29.26 -15.75 16.86
N ALA A 25 29.29 -16.60 17.90
CA ALA A 25 28.60 -17.88 17.89
C ALA A 25 27.10 -17.81 18.25
N GLU A 26 26.60 -16.69 18.80
CA GLU A 26 25.22 -16.62 19.35
C GLU A 26 24.21 -15.79 18.53
N LEU A 27 24.62 -15.12 17.45
CA LEU A 27 23.75 -14.27 16.62
C LEU A 27 23.69 -14.80 15.18
N GLY A 28 22.64 -15.56 14.85
CA GLY A 28 22.45 -16.16 13.53
C GLY A 28 22.27 -15.16 12.39
N ASP A 29 22.66 -15.58 11.18
CA ASP A 29 22.40 -15.13 9.77
C ASP A 29 22.09 -13.65 9.45
N LEU A 30 22.26 -12.72 10.37
CA LEU A 30 22.21 -11.28 10.13
C LEU A 30 23.61 -10.83 9.75
N ALA A 31 23.77 -10.33 8.52
CA ALA A 31 25.03 -9.82 8.01
C ALA A 31 25.62 -8.79 9.00
N ALA A 32 26.78 -9.12 9.57
CA ALA A 32 27.48 -8.23 10.48
C ALA A 32 27.81 -6.91 9.75
N PRO A 33 27.63 -5.73 10.39
CA PRO A 33 28.00 -4.46 9.79
C PRO A 33 29.49 -4.48 9.45
N ALA A 34 29.84 -3.93 8.28
CA ALA A 34 31.22 -3.93 7.81
C ALA A 34 32.14 -3.29 8.86
N VAL A 35 33.26 -3.96 9.16
CA VAL A 35 34.24 -3.51 10.18
C VAL A 35 34.76 -2.10 9.89
N ALA A 36 34.69 -1.63 8.63
CA ALA A 36 35.03 -0.27 8.23
C ALA A 36 34.03 0.80 8.72
N GLU A 37 32.77 0.46 8.95
CA GLU A 37 31.73 1.39 9.40
C GLU A 37 31.65 1.46 10.93
N VAL A 38 32.20 0.47 11.65
CA VAL A 38 32.19 0.40 13.10
C VAL A 38 33.52 0.89 13.67
N ARG A 39 33.49 2.02 14.38
CA ARG A 39 34.67 2.52 15.11
C ARG A 39 34.77 1.83 16.47
N THR A 40 35.76 0.95 16.63
CA THR A 40 36.07 0.31 17.91
C THR A 40 37.15 1.08 18.67
N VAL A 41 37.02 1.13 20.00
CA VAL A 41 38.00 1.76 20.90
C VAL A 41 38.35 0.73 21.97
N GLN A 42 39.64 0.44 22.13
CA GLN A 42 40.12 -0.49 23.15
C GLN A 42 40.04 0.16 24.54
N VAL A 43 39.51 -0.58 25.51
CA VAL A 43 39.34 -0.10 26.90
C VAL A 43 40.08 -1.06 27.84
N GLU A 44 40.92 -0.52 28.70
CA GLU A 44 41.75 -1.30 29.63
C GLU A 44 40.92 -2.07 30.69
N LYS A 45 39.77 -1.51 31.10
CA LYS A 45 38.89 -2.09 32.13
C LYS A 45 37.42 -1.82 31.85
N ARG A 46 36.58 -2.82 32.10
CA ARG A 46 35.12 -2.70 31.99
C ARG A 46 34.55 -1.91 33.17
N SER A 47 33.96 -0.75 32.89
CA SER A 47 33.19 0.03 33.89
C SER A 47 31.70 -0.28 33.80
N ASN A 48 31.17 -1.00 34.81
CA ASN A 48 29.77 -1.44 34.84
C ASN A 48 28.77 -0.28 34.95
N GLU A 49 29.14 0.83 35.60
CA GLU A 49 28.28 2.02 35.67
C GLU A 49 28.03 2.62 34.27
N VAL A 50 29.09 2.70 33.45
CA VAL A 50 29.03 3.22 32.09
C VAL A 50 28.20 2.30 31.20
N VAL A 51 28.43 0.99 31.27
CA VAL A 51 27.65 0.00 30.50
C VAL A 51 26.17 0.06 30.88
N ASN A 52 25.85 0.13 32.17
CA ASN A 52 24.47 0.22 32.64
C ASN A 52 23.79 1.53 32.20
N ARG A 53 24.53 2.65 32.16
CA ARG A 53 24.02 3.92 31.63
C ARG A 53 23.76 3.84 30.12
N LEU A 54 24.69 3.25 29.36
CA LEU A 54 24.58 3.09 27.91
C LEU A 54 23.39 2.21 27.53
N ASN A 55 23.21 1.08 28.22
CA ASN A 55 22.10 0.16 27.99
C ASN A 55 20.74 0.82 28.32
N LYS A 56 20.67 1.68 29.34
CA LYS A 56 19.46 2.46 29.65
C LYS A 56 19.07 3.44 28.54
N THR A 57 20.05 3.93 27.76
CA THR A 57 19.82 4.86 26.65
C THR A 57 19.73 4.18 25.29
N LYS A 58 19.94 2.87 25.21
CA LYS A 58 19.85 2.11 23.96
C LYS A 58 18.37 2.00 23.56
N VAL A 59 17.94 2.83 22.62
CA VAL A 59 16.59 2.77 22.04
C VAL A 59 16.68 1.97 20.76
N GLU A 60 16.37 0.68 20.83
CA GLU A 60 16.17 -0.14 19.64
C GLU A 60 14.78 0.18 19.07
N ARG A 61 14.75 0.93 17.96
CA ARG A 61 13.55 1.06 17.14
C ARG A 61 13.63 -0.03 16.09
N THR A 62 12.75 -1.01 16.14
CA THR A 62 12.53 -1.98 15.07
C THR A 62 11.25 -1.60 14.33
N PRO A 63 11.31 -0.79 13.26
CA PRO A 63 10.13 -0.51 12.45
C PRO A 63 9.67 -1.82 11.78
N ASP A 64 8.40 -2.16 11.92
CA ASP A 64 7.79 -3.33 11.25
C ASP A 64 7.58 -3.05 9.75
N LEU A 65 8.65 -3.11 8.98
CA LEU A 65 8.66 -2.86 7.52
C LEU A 65 7.65 -3.74 6.75
N LYS A 66 7.31 -4.91 7.29
CA LYS A 66 6.36 -5.85 6.68
C LYS A 66 4.93 -5.31 6.73
N ALA A 67 4.52 -4.71 7.85
CA ALA A 67 3.17 -4.20 8.04
C ALA A 67 2.93 -2.97 7.15
N GLU A 68 3.91 -2.07 7.06
CA GLU A 68 3.82 -0.89 6.18
C GLU A 68 3.72 -1.28 4.70
N ARG A 69 4.51 -2.28 4.27
CA ARG A 69 4.46 -2.76 2.88
C ARG A 69 3.12 -3.41 2.53
N GLU A 70 2.53 -4.16 3.46
CA GLU A 70 1.22 -4.78 3.25
C GLU A 70 0.10 -3.72 3.17
N ALA A 71 0.16 -2.69 4.01
CA ALA A 71 -0.78 -1.58 3.98
C ALA A 71 -0.75 -0.83 2.64
N VAL A 72 0.45 -0.53 2.12
CA VAL A 72 0.61 0.11 0.80
C VAL A 72 0.07 -0.80 -0.31
N SER A 73 0.42 -2.09 -0.29
CA SER A 73 -0.06 -3.04 -1.32
C SER A 73 -1.59 -3.21 -1.30
N ALA A 74 -2.20 -3.19 -0.11
CA ALA A 74 -3.65 -3.24 0.04
C ALA A 74 -4.32 -1.98 -0.54
N ALA A 75 -3.76 -0.79 -0.28
CA ALA A 75 -4.26 0.48 -0.82
C ALA A 75 -4.18 0.52 -2.35
N GLU A 76 -3.06 0.12 -2.95
CA GLU A 76 -2.90 0.07 -4.41
C GLU A 76 -3.90 -0.88 -5.08
N LYS A 77 -4.14 -2.06 -4.47
CA LYS A 77 -5.15 -3.01 -4.97
C LYS A 77 -6.56 -2.44 -4.90
N ALA A 78 -6.89 -1.73 -3.82
CA ALA A 78 -8.19 -1.09 -3.66
C ALA A 78 -8.40 0.01 -4.71
N GLU A 79 -7.39 0.85 -4.94
CA GLU A 79 -7.44 1.90 -5.96
C GLU A 79 -7.60 1.30 -7.37
N ARG A 80 -6.79 0.28 -7.72
CA ARG A 80 -6.89 -0.38 -9.02
C ARG A 80 -8.28 -1.00 -9.26
N LYS A 81 -8.88 -1.59 -8.22
CA LYS A 81 -10.25 -2.13 -8.29
C LYS A 81 -11.28 -1.03 -8.50
N LEU A 82 -11.12 0.12 -7.84
CA LEU A 82 -11.98 1.29 -8.00
C LEU A 82 -11.92 1.83 -9.44
N GLN A 83 -10.71 2.04 -9.96
CA GLN A 83 -10.49 2.53 -11.33
C GLN A 83 -11.13 1.60 -12.38
N LEU A 84 -10.98 0.28 -12.23
CA LEU A 84 -11.61 -0.69 -13.14
C LEU A 84 -13.14 -0.65 -13.08
N ARG A 85 -13.72 -0.51 -11.88
CA ARG A 85 -15.18 -0.40 -11.72
C ARG A 85 -15.70 0.88 -12.36
N ASP A 86 -15.01 2.00 -12.15
CA ASP A 86 -15.45 3.29 -12.67
C ASP A 86 -15.27 3.36 -14.19
N LYS A 87 -14.24 2.73 -14.75
CA LYS A 87 -14.10 2.55 -16.20
C LYS A 87 -15.26 1.74 -16.78
N LYS A 88 -15.60 0.59 -16.19
CA LYS A 88 -16.74 -0.23 -16.64
C LYS A 88 -18.06 0.54 -16.58
N ARG A 89 -18.31 1.30 -15.51
CA ARG A 89 -19.52 2.14 -15.38
C ARG A 89 -19.59 3.20 -16.48
N LYS A 90 -18.47 3.86 -16.78
CA LYS A 90 -18.40 4.86 -17.86
C LYS A 90 -18.69 4.23 -19.22
N GLU A 91 -18.06 3.09 -19.53
CA GLU A 91 -18.29 2.35 -20.78
C GLU A 91 -19.76 1.90 -20.92
N GLU A 92 -20.39 1.45 -19.83
CA GLU A 92 -21.81 1.05 -19.84
C GLU A 92 -22.73 2.24 -20.06
N MET A 93 -22.48 3.38 -19.42
CA MET A 93 -23.26 4.60 -19.64
C MET A 93 -23.11 5.11 -21.07
N GLU A 94 -21.89 5.12 -21.62
CA GLU A 94 -21.65 5.51 -23.01
C GLU A 94 -22.35 4.57 -24.00
N ARG A 95 -22.38 3.25 -23.72
CA ARG A 95 -23.11 2.29 -24.54
C ARG A 95 -24.61 2.58 -24.54
N LEU A 96 -25.18 2.83 -23.37
CA LEU A 96 -26.60 3.19 -23.22
C LEU A 96 -26.93 4.51 -23.90
N GLU A 97 -26.06 5.53 -23.80
CA GLU A 97 -26.24 6.80 -24.51
C GLU A 97 -26.19 6.62 -26.03
N LYS A 98 -25.26 5.80 -26.53
CA LYS A 98 -25.17 5.49 -27.96
C LYS A 98 -26.39 4.72 -28.45
N GLU A 99 -26.89 3.76 -27.68
CA GLU A 99 -28.13 3.03 -27.97
C GLU A 99 -29.33 3.98 -27.99
N LYS A 100 -29.48 4.87 -27.00
CA LYS A 100 -30.52 5.90 -26.96
C LYS A 100 -30.43 6.84 -28.16
N GLN A 101 -29.24 7.31 -28.51
CA GLN A 101 -29.08 8.17 -29.68
C GLN A 101 -29.38 7.41 -30.98
N ALA A 102 -28.98 6.15 -31.09
CA ALA A 102 -29.32 5.32 -32.25
C ALA A 102 -30.83 5.07 -32.32
N GLU A 103 -31.51 4.92 -31.18
CA GLU A 103 -32.96 4.80 -31.10
C GLU A 103 -33.68 6.10 -31.46
N ILE A 104 -33.18 7.27 -31.04
CA ILE A 104 -33.73 8.57 -31.47
C ILE A 104 -33.49 8.79 -32.97
N ARG A 105 -32.33 8.39 -33.49
CA ARG A 105 -31.98 8.55 -34.92
C ARG A 105 -32.70 7.54 -35.81
N SER A 106 -32.89 6.32 -35.34
CA SER A 106 -33.63 5.29 -36.06
C SER A 106 -35.11 5.52 -35.78
N TYR A 107 -35.93 5.65 -36.81
CA TYR A 107 -37.38 5.80 -36.66
C TYR A 107 -38.09 4.54 -36.10
N LYS A 108 -37.39 3.68 -35.34
CA LYS A 108 -37.83 2.38 -34.83
C LYS A 108 -39.02 2.49 -33.88
N GLY A 109 -39.05 3.50 -33.01
CA GLY A 109 -40.20 3.77 -32.14
C GLY A 109 -41.29 4.65 -32.78
N LEU A 110 -41.02 5.23 -33.96
CA LEU A 110 -41.90 6.21 -34.59
C LEU A 110 -43.07 5.57 -35.35
N MET A 111 -42.96 4.30 -35.76
CA MET A 111 -44.04 3.58 -36.47
C MET A 111 -44.67 2.52 -35.57
N VAL A 112 -45.67 2.90 -34.76
CA VAL A 112 -46.45 1.99 -33.91
C VAL A 112 -47.77 1.66 -34.61
N GLN A 113 -47.99 0.39 -34.96
CA GLN A 113 -49.18 -0.05 -35.71
C GLN A 113 -50.50 0.37 -35.06
N ASP A 114 -50.58 0.37 -33.73
CA ASP A 114 -51.77 0.78 -32.98
C ASP A 114 -52.12 2.27 -33.12
N LYS A 115 -51.11 3.11 -33.41
CA LYS A 115 -51.27 4.57 -33.60
C LYS A 115 -51.42 4.94 -35.07
N MET A 116 -51.25 3.99 -35.99
CA MET A 116 -51.43 4.21 -37.42
C MET A 116 -52.91 4.11 -37.78
N THR A 117 -53.49 5.20 -38.25
CA THR A 117 -54.87 5.19 -38.78
C THR A 117 -54.89 5.25 -40.30
N SER A 118 -55.69 4.37 -40.91
CA SER A 118 -55.94 4.40 -42.35
C SER A 118 -56.93 5.51 -42.70
N ASN A 119 -56.75 6.17 -43.86
CA ASN A 119 -57.72 7.14 -44.39
C ASN A 119 -59.16 6.58 -44.46
N LYS A 120 -59.32 5.26 -44.60
CA LYS A 120 -60.63 4.58 -44.59
C LYS A 120 -61.32 4.63 -43.22
N GLN A 121 -60.58 4.59 -42.11
CA GLN A 121 -61.12 4.61 -40.74
C GLN A 121 -61.41 6.03 -40.24
N VAL A 122 -60.62 7.01 -40.73
CA VAL A 122 -60.88 8.43 -40.46
C VAL A 122 -62.17 8.87 -41.18
N ALA A 123 -62.36 8.46 -42.42
CA ALA A 123 -63.58 8.74 -43.19
C ALA A 123 -64.85 8.10 -42.58
N SER A 124 -64.71 7.01 -41.81
CA SER A 124 -65.83 6.36 -41.12
C SER A 124 -66.22 7.02 -39.78
N GLY A 125 -65.67 8.21 -39.45
CA GLY A 125 -66.11 9.04 -38.32
C GLY A 125 -65.63 8.60 -36.94
N SER A 126 -64.55 7.82 -36.87
CA SER A 126 -64.06 7.23 -35.60
C SER A 126 -63.24 8.17 -34.72
N LYS A 127 -62.74 9.30 -35.26
CA LYS A 127 -61.96 10.30 -34.54
C LYS A 127 -62.65 11.66 -34.60
N THR A 128 -62.68 12.37 -33.47
CA THR A 128 -63.27 13.71 -33.38
C THR A 128 -62.35 14.76 -34.01
N LEU A 129 -62.91 15.88 -34.45
CA LEU A 129 -62.13 16.96 -35.09
C LEU A 129 -61.04 17.52 -34.16
N GLN A 130 -61.31 17.59 -32.85
CA GLN A 130 -60.34 18.02 -31.84
C GLN A 130 -59.14 17.07 -31.71
N GLU A 131 -59.35 15.75 -31.72
CA GLU A 131 -58.25 14.78 -31.65
C GLU A 131 -57.34 14.85 -32.89
N LEU A 132 -57.89 15.22 -34.04
CA LEU A 132 -57.10 15.43 -35.27
C LEU A 132 -56.28 16.74 -35.23
N GLU A 133 -56.78 17.77 -34.54
CA GLU A 133 -56.07 19.03 -34.34
C GLU A 133 -54.96 18.90 -33.28
N GLU A 134 -55.19 18.13 -32.22
CA GLU A 134 -54.19 17.82 -31.18
C GLU A 134 -53.01 17.00 -31.71
N ASP A 135 -53.24 16.08 -32.66
CA ASP A 135 -52.17 15.30 -33.31
C ASP A 135 -51.24 16.15 -34.22
N PHE A 136 -51.63 17.39 -34.56
CA PHE A 136 -50.85 18.30 -35.41
C PHE A 136 -50.00 19.32 -34.61
N MET A 137 -50.35 19.55 -33.33
CA MET A 137 -49.68 20.50 -32.42
C MET A 137 -48.60 19.82 -31.58
#